data_AF-A0A7L2NTA4-F1
#
_entry.id   AF-A0A7L2NTA4-F1
#
_cell.length_a   1.000
_cell.length_b   1.000
_cell.length_c   1.000
_cell.angle_alpha   90.00
_cell.angle_beta   90.00
_cell.angle_gamma   90.00
#
_symmetry.space_group_name_H-M   'P 1'
#
loop_
_entity.id
_entity.type
_entity.pdbx_description
1 polymer ?
#
loop_
_entity_poly.entity_id
_entity_poly.type
_entity_poly.pdbx_seq_one_letter_code
_entity_poly.pdbx_strand_id
1 'polypeptide(L)'
;PAAPGPCQRFHGRCGQNVALGAEGLGAARVSGYCHGLVFSRSHLRPGELFEVRIEALDERWAGTVWVGLGQGCPQVCPRCAPPSPVPL
;
A
#
# COMPACT_ATOMS: atom_id res chain seq x y z
N PRO A 1 -5.67 -18.71 14.17
CA PRO A 1 -5.26 -17.32 13.87
C PRO A 1 -6.52 -16.43 13.91
N ALA A 2 -6.46 -15.29 14.60
CA ALA A 2 -7.61 -14.37 14.66
C ALA A 2 -7.84 -13.72 13.29
N ALA A 3 -9.11 -13.59 12.88
CA ALA A 3 -9.44 -12.90 11.63
C ALA A 3 -8.92 -11.45 11.69
N PRO A 4 -8.35 -10.91 10.60
CA PRO A 4 -7.89 -9.53 10.59
C PRO A 4 -9.07 -8.61 10.92
N GLY A 5 -8.89 -7.76 11.94
CA GLY A 5 -9.89 -6.78 12.31
C GLY A 5 -10.23 -5.85 11.13
N PRO A 6 -11.41 -5.23 11.10
CA PRO A 6 -11.87 -4.40 9.97
C PRO A 6 -10.92 -3.24 9.61
N CYS A 7 -10.01 -2.86 10.51
CA CYS A 7 -9.00 -1.81 10.31
C CYS A 7 -7.70 -2.30 9.62
N GLN A 8 -7.49 -3.61 9.51
CA GLN A 8 -6.27 -4.23 8.96
C GLN A 8 -6.39 -4.50 7.45
N ARG A 9 -6.75 -3.48 6.70
CA ARG A 9 -6.85 -3.52 5.24
C ARG A 9 -6.02 -2.40 4.65
N PHE A 10 -5.50 -2.60 3.45
CA PHE A 10 -4.91 -1.54 2.65
C PHE A 10 -5.99 -0.61 2.09
N HIS A 11 -5.64 0.66 1.99
CA HIS A 11 -6.48 1.70 1.40
C HIS A 11 -6.56 1.52 -0.12
N GLY A 12 -7.73 1.75 -0.72
CA GLY A 12 -7.95 1.58 -2.17
C GLY A 12 -7.06 2.49 -3.04
N ARG A 13 -6.68 3.65 -2.52
CA ARG A 13 -5.68 4.52 -3.15
C ARG A 13 -4.28 4.07 -2.80
N CYS A 14 -3.55 3.58 -3.80
CA CYS A 14 -2.18 3.11 -3.73
C CYS A 14 -1.34 3.71 -4.87
N GLY A 15 -0.04 3.42 -4.88
CA GLY A 15 0.85 3.84 -5.95
C GLY A 15 0.53 3.15 -7.28
N GLN A 16 0.90 3.80 -8.39
CA GLN A 16 0.56 3.38 -9.76
C GLN A 16 1.03 1.96 -10.12
N ASN A 17 2.08 1.48 -9.44
CA ASN A 17 2.73 0.21 -9.69
C ASN A 17 2.25 -0.91 -8.74
N VAL A 18 1.13 -0.68 -8.03
CA VAL A 18 0.58 -1.61 -7.04
C VAL A 18 -0.78 -2.14 -7.52
N ALA A 19 -0.97 -3.45 -7.41
CA ALA A 19 -2.29 -4.08 -7.44
C ALA A 19 -2.70 -4.47 -6.02
N LEU A 20 -3.92 -4.10 -5.63
CA LEU A 20 -4.49 -4.51 -4.35
C LEU A 20 -5.19 -5.87 -4.50
N GLY A 21 -4.99 -6.74 -3.53
CA GLY A 21 -5.68 -8.01 -3.41
C GLY A 21 -7.13 -7.84 -2.97
N ALA A 22 -7.86 -8.96 -2.96
CA ALA A 22 -9.27 -8.99 -2.58
C ALA A 22 -9.51 -8.31 -1.22
N GLU A 23 -10.51 -7.43 -1.18
CA GLU A 23 -10.91 -6.68 0.02
C GLU A 23 -9.78 -5.87 0.69
N GLY A 24 -8.68 -5.57 -0.05
CA GLY A 24 -7.53 -4.85 0.47
C GLY A 24 -6.69 -5.65 1.47
N LEU A 25 -6.75 -6.99 1.47
CA LEU A 25 -5.94 -7.82 2.36
C LEU A 25 -4.54 -8.14 1.82
N GLY A 26 -4.28 -7.78 0.56
CA GLY A 26 -2.99 -7.96 -0.08
C GLY A 26 -2.61 -6.75 -0.90
N ALA A 27 -1.33 -6.61 -1.17
CA ALA A 27 -0.79 -5.63 -2.12
C ALA A 27 0.44 -6.23 -2.79
N ALA A 28 0.48 -6.16 -4.12
CA ALA A 28 1.59 -6.64 -4.91
C ALA A 28 2.10 -5.53 -5.83
N ARG A 29 3.42 -5.39 -5.92
CA ARG A 29 4.03 -4.58 -6.98
C ARG A 29 3.92 -5.34 -8.30
N VAL A 30 3.35 -4.72 -9.32
CA VAL A 30 3.11 -5.37 -10.62
C VAL A 30 3.99 -4.85 -11.75
N SER A 31 4.61 -3.68 -11.58
CA SER A 31 5.51 -3.09 -12.59
C SER A 31 6.46 -2.08 -11.95
N GLY A 32 7.60 -1.79 -12.58
CA GLY A 32 8.56 -0.74 -12.19
C GLY A 32 9.17 -0.83 -10.78
N TYR A 33 10.25 -0.09 -10.55
CA TYR A 33 10.91 -0.04 -9.23
C TYR A 33 10.31 1.01 -8.27
N CYS A 34 9.66 2.05 -8.82
CA CYS A 34 9.10 3.17 -8.08
C CYS A 34 7.58 3.04 -7.89
N HIS A 35 6.92 4.03 -7.28
CA HIS A 35 5.46 4.10 -7.10
C HIS A 35 4.81 2.86 -6.44
N GLY A 36 5.52 2.19 -5.52
CA GLY A 36 5.06 1.00 -4.80
C GLY A 36 4.41 1.27 -3.44
N LEU A 37 3.83 2.45 -3.23
CA LEU A 37 3.35 2.89 -1.92
C LEU A 37 1.92 2.40 -1.63
N VAL A 38 1.68 1.94 -0.41
CA VAL A 38 0.35 1.59 0.11
C VAL A 38 0.15 2.21 1.49
N PHE A 39 -1.12 2.35 1.89
CA PHE A 39 -1.51 2.90 3.19
C PHE A 39 -2.51 1.98 3.88
N SER A 40 -2.65 2.09 5.19
CA SER A 40 -3.78 1.49 5.90
C SER A 40 -5.09 2.17 5.48
N ARG A 41 -6.18 1.39 5.42
CA ARG A 41 -7.51 1.87 5.03
C ARG A 41 -8.07 2.90 6.00
N SER A 42 -7.72 2.76 7.27
CA SER A 42 -8.14 3.63 8.37
C SER A 42 -6.94 4.06 9.20
N HIS A 43 -7.09 5.14 9.97
CA HIS A 43 -6.11 5.54 10.97
C HIS A 43 -5.93 4.45 12.03
N LEU A 44 -4.68 4.21 12.40
CA LEU A 44 -4.32 3.34 13.51
C LEU A 44 -4.59 4.06 14.84
N ARG A 45 -5.29 3.39 15.76
CA ARG A 45 -5.45 3.87 17.13
C ARG A 45 -4.16 3.61 17.93
N PRO A 46 -3.88 4.39 18.99
CA PRO A 46 -2.79 4.06 19.91
C PRO A 46 -2.91 2.63 20.43
N GLY A 47 -1.82 1.86 20.35
CA GLY A 47 -1.79 0.45 20.77
C GLY A 47 -2.42 -0.53 19.78
N GLU A 48 -2.98 -0.07 18.66
CA GLU A 48 -3.48 -0.94 17.60
C GLU A 48 -2.33 -1.51 16.78
N LEU A 49 -2.33 -2.84 16.61
CA LEU A 49 -1.39 -3.51 15.73
C LEU A 49 -1.91 -3.47 14.29
N PHE A 50 -1.02 -3.23 13.33
CA PHE A 50 -1.23 -3.50 11.92
C PHE A 50 -0.15 -4.47 11.47
N GLU A 51 -0.52 -5.73 11.26
CA GLU A 51 0.43 -6.78 10.91
C GLU A 51 0.52 -6.88 9.39
N VAL A 52 1.74 -6.98 8.87
CA VAL A 52 2.01 -7.21 7.46
C VAL A 52 2.89 -8.43 7.30
N ARG A 53 2.55 -9.28 6.33
CA ARG A 53 3.32 -10.46 5.96
C ARG A 53 3.83 -10.30 4.55
N ILE A 54 5.11 -10.61 4.33
CA ILE A 54 5.67 -10.76 2.99
C ILE A 54 5.23 -12.13 2.46
N GLU A 55 4.36 -12.13 1.46
CA GLU A 55 3.84 -13.37 0.87
C GLU A 55 4.74 -13.92 -0.24
N ALA A 56 5.38 -13.03 -1.01
CA ALA A 56 6.27 -13.40 -2.11
C ALA A 56 7.33 -12.32 -2.34
N LEU A 57 8.45 -12.74 -2.94
CA LEU A 57 9.52 -11.87 -3.43
C LEU A 57 9.66 -12.06 -4.94
N ASP A 58 9.93 -10.98 -5.65
CA ASP A 58 10.22 -11.00 -7.08
C ASP A 58 11.73 -10.81 -7.27
N GLU A 59 12.40 -11.88 -7.69
CA GLU A 59 13.87 -11.94 -7.80
C GLU A 59 14.48 -10.96 -8.80
N ARG A 60 13.65 -10.33 -9.65
CA ARG A 60 14.09 -9.29 -10.59
C ARG A 60 14.49 -8.00 -9.89
N TRP A 61 14.11 -7.82 -8.62
CA TRP A 61 14.32 -6.58 -7.88
C TRP A 61 15.22 -6.80 -6.67
N ALA A 62 16.18 -5.90 -6.48
CA ALA A 62 16.93 -5.76 -5.24
C ALA A 62 16.54 -4.45 -4.55
N GLY A 63 16.42 -4.46 -3.23
CA GLY A 63 16.10 -3.26 -2.47
C GLY A 63 15.53 -3.54 -1.08
N THR A 64 14.94 -2.50 -0.50
CA THR A 64 14.42 -2.52 0.87
C THR A 64 12.94 -2.18 0.88
N VAL A 65 12.16 -2.91 1.68
CA VAL A 65 10.78 -2.54 2.01
C VAL A 65 10.81 -1.59 3.20
N TRP A 66 10.16 -0.43 3.07
CA TRP A 66 10.04 0.55 4.15
C TRP A 66 8.64 0.49 4.75
N VAL A 67 8.57 0.50 6.07
CA VAL A 67 7.32 0.53 6.84
C VAL A 67 7.43 1.64 7.89
N GLY A 68 6.35 2.41 8.07
CA GLY A 68 6.32 3.50 9.03
C GLY A 68 4.93 4.09 9.21
N LEU A 69 4.85 5.05 10.13
CA LEU A 69 3.62 5.81 10.41
C LEU A 69 3.71 7.19 9.76
N GLY A 70 2.57 7.69 9.28
CA GLY A 70 2.43 9.03 8.73
C GLY A 70 1.15 9.69 9.23
N GLN A 71 1.14 11.03 9.26
CA GLN A 71 -0.02 11.82 9.69
C GLN A 71 -0.92 12.28 8.53
N GLY A 72 -0.59 11.92 7.28
CA GLY A 72 -1.31 12.39 6.09
C GLY A 72 -2.41 11.45 5.61
N CYS A 73 -3.55 12.01 5.17
CA CYS A 73 -4.61 11.25 4.51
C CYS A 73 -4.10 10.62 3.20
N PRO A 74 -4.30 9.30 2.97
CA PRO A 74 -3.91 8.63 1.71
C PRO A 74 -4.48 9.32 0.46
N GLN A 75 -5.66 9.91 0.60
CA GLN A 75 -6.40 10.66 -0.42
C GLN A 75 -5.71 11.97 -0.85
N VAL A 76 -4.71 12.45 -0.12
CA VAL A 76 -4.02 13.69 -0.46
C VAL A 76 -2.59 13.41 -0.92
N CYS A 77 -2.16 12.13 -0.96
CA CYS A 77 -0.82 11.79 -1.41
C CYS A 77 -0.67 12.01 -2.92
N PRO A 78 0.17 12.97 -3.37
CA PRO A 78 0.37 13.25 -4.79
C PRO A 78 1.12 12.12 -5.50
N ARG A 79 1.90 11.32 -4.76
CA ARG A 79 2.62 10.14 -5.27
C ARG A 79 1.70 8.97 -5.65
N CYS A 80 0.43 9.05 -5.26
CA CYS A 80 -0.63 8.10 -5.61
C CYS A 80 -1.66 8.72 -6.57
N ALA A 81 -1.37 9.88 -7.17
CA ALA A 81 -2.19 10.43 -8.24
C ALA A 81 -1.96 9.62 -9.53
N PRO A 82 -2.97 9.44 -10.39
CA PRO A 82 -2.74 8.94 -11.74
C PRO A 82 -1.80 9.89 -12.50
N PRO A 83 -1.06 9.40 -13.51
CA PRO A 83 -0.27 10.28 -14.36
C PRO A 83 -1.21 11.34 -14.97
N SER A 84 -0.77 12.60 -15.01
CA SER A 84 -1.51 13.66 -15.70
C SER A 84 -1.76 13.24 -17.15
N PRO A 85 -2.98 13.43 -17.70
CA PRO A 85 -3.22 13.13 -19.10
C PRO A 85 -2.24 13.94 -19.94
N VAL A 86 -1.51 13.26 -20.81
CA VAL A 86 -0.66 13.92 -21.80
C VAL A 86 -1.60 14.67 -22.76
N PRO A 87 -1.46 15.98 -22.95
CA PRO A 87 -2.26 16.67 -23.95
C PRO A 87 -1.99 16.06 -25.34
N LEU A 88 -3.06 15.79 -26.09
CA LEU A 88 -3.02 15.30 -27.47
C LEU A 88 -2.26 16.27 -28.38
#